data_AF-A0A1Y4HZZ3-F1
#
_entry.id   AF-A0A1Y4HZZ3-F1
#
_cell.length_a   1.000
_cell.length_b   1.000
_cell.length_c   1.000
_cell.angle_alpha   90.00
_cell.angle_beta   90.00
_cell.angle_gamma   90.00
#
_symmetry.space_group_name_H-M   'P 1'
#
loop_
_entity.id
_entity.type
_entity.pdbx_description
1 polymer ?
#
loop_
_entity_poly.entity_id
_entity_poly.type
_entity_poly.pdbx_seq_one_letter_code
_entity_poly.pdbx_strand_id
1 'polypeptide(L)'
;MEITKDERLAFLAALDKRVKPALDDAKAEARAEIMDRYAEDGTDRKAILVGGEKVGEVGISYSKAAPYIYAEQMTAALDFLRQVGLVQEAPAKGWEQSFDLIGGKVVYKPTGEVVEWAGWNPKAAKTAAVRGCKPEDVMRAFGPRLASVDAIALLDGEVE
;
A
#
# COMPACT_ATOMS: atom_id res chain seq x y z
N MET A 1 5.74 -0.24 -34.83
CA MET A 1 4.42 -0.73 -34.43
C MET A 1 4.01 -0.05 -33.13
N GLU A 2 3.13 0.95 -33.20
CA GLU A 2 2.52 1.59 -32.03
C GLU A 2 1.75 0.59 -31.16
N ILE A 3 2.01 0.60 -29.85
CA ILE A 3 1.25 -0.16 -28.86
C ILE A 3 0.06 0.66 -28.34
N THR A 4 -1.07 0.01 -28.12
CA THR A 4 -2.25 0.64 -27.54
C THR A 4 -2.02 1.04 -26.07
N LYS A 5 -2.86 1.96 -25.56
CA LYS A 5 -2.83 2.36 -24.14
C LYS A 5 -3.04 1.18 -23.19
N ASP A 6 -3.86 0.21 -23.58
CA ASP A 6 -4.14 -0.99 -22.80
C ASP A 6 -2.96 -1.97 -22.83
N GLU A 7 -2.28 -2.12 -23.97
CA GLU A 7 -1.04 -2.89 -24.09
C GLU A 7 0.08 -2.28 -23.23
N ARG A 8 0.24 -0.94 -23.25
CA ARG A 8 1.19 -0.23 -22.38
C ARG A 8 0.86 -0.48 -20.90
N LEU A 9 -0.39 -0.34 -20.49
CA LEU A 9 -0.82 -0.58 -19.11
C LEU A 9 -0.58 -2.02 -18.66
N ALA A 10 -0.93 -3.00 -19.51
CA ALA A 10 -0.74 -4.42 -19.21
C ALA A 10 0.74 -4.78 -19.07
N PHE A 11 1.59 -4.23 -19.94
CA PHE A 11 3.03 -4.46 -19.91
C PHE A 11 3.69 -3.83 -18.67
N LEU A 12 3.37 -2.57 -18.35
CA LEU A 12 3.88 -1.91 -17.14
C LEU A 12 3.43 -2.63 -15.87
N ALA A 13 2.18 -3.10 -15.82
CA ALA A 13 1.67 -3.89 -14.69
C ALA A 13 2.40 -5.24 -14.54
N ALA A 14 2.78 -5.88 -15.65
CA ALA A 14 3.56 -7.11 -15.63
C ALA A 14 5.01 -6.87 -15.19
N LEU A 15 5.63 -5.79 -15.66
CA LEU A 15 6.97 -5.37 -15.22
C LEU A 15 6.99 -5.03 -13.73
N ASP A 16 6.04 -4.24 -13.23
CA ASP A 16 5.95 -3.92 -11.79
C ASP A 16 5.89 -5.20 -10.95
N LYS A 17 5.03 -6.15 -11.31
CA LYS A 17 4.92 -7.43 -10.59
C LYS A 17 6.17 -8.31 -10.63
N ARG A 18 7.05 -8.12 -11.62
CA ARG A 18 8.32 -8.84 -11.74
C ARG A 18 9.45 -8.10 -11.04
N VAL A 19 9.52 -6.78 -11.21
CA VAL A 19 10.55 -5.92 -10.62
C VAL A 19 10.34 -5.77 -9.12
N LYS A 20 9.09 -5.68 -8.66
CA LYS A 20 8.78 -5.45 -7.24
C LYS A 20 9.34 -6.53 -6.32
N PRO A 21 9.19 -7.85 -6.59
CA PRO A 21 9.86 -8.88 -5.79
C PRO A 21 11.37 -8.72 -5.76
N ALA A 22 12.02 -8.54 -6.91
CA ALA A 22 13.48 -8.37 -6.98
C ALA A 22 13.95 -7.09 -6.26
N LEU A 23 13.17 -6.00 -6.34
CA LEU A 23 13.42 -4.77 -5.61
C LEU A 23 13.22 -4.96 -4.11
N ASP A 24 12.20 -5.71 -3.69
CA ASP A 24 11.94 -6.01 -2.29
C ASP A 24 13.05 -6.91 -1.72
N ASP A 25 13.58 -7.87 -2.48
CA ASP A 25 14.74 -8.68 -2.12
C ASP A 25 16.00 -7.82 -1.97
N ALA A 26 16.30 -6.97 -2.95
CA ALA A 26 17.45 -6.05 -2.89
C ALA A 26 17.34 -5.07 -1.71
N LYS A 27 16.13 -4.58 -1.40
CA LYS A 27 15.87 -3.78 -0.20
C LYS A 27 16.07 -4.59 1.08
N ALA A 28 15.66 -5.86 1.10
CA ALA A 28 15.82 -6.73 2.27
C ALA A 28 17.30 -6.99 2.55
N GLU A 29 18.09 -7.28 1.52
CA GLU A 29 19.54 -7.45 1.64
C GLU A 29 20.24 -6.18 2.14
N ALA A 30 19.94 -5.03 1.54
CA ALA A 30 20.51 -3.76 1.97
C ALA A 30 20.10 -3.39 3.42
N ARG A 31 18.90 -3.79 3.86
CA ARG A 31 18.45 -3.64 5.26
C ARG A 31 19.22 -4.57 6.19
N ALA A 32 19.42 -5.83 5.82
CA ALA A 32 20.21 -6.76 6.63
C ALA A 32 21.64 -6.25 6.82
N GLU A 33 22.29 -5.79 5.74
CA GLU A 33 23.65 -5.28 5.78
C GLU A 33 23.82 -4.03 6.68
N ILE A 34 22.84 -3.11 6.70
CA ILE A 34 22.92 -1.96 7.62
C ILE A 34 22.63 -2.37 9.06
N MET A 35 21.76 -3.35 9.30
CA MET A 35 21.50 -3.89 10.63
C MET A 35 22.72 -4.61 11.22
N ASP A 36 23.42 -5.40 10.41
CA ASP A 36 24.63 -6.11 10.82
C ASP A 36 25.75 -5.13 11.18
N ARG A 37 25.98 -4.10 10.35
CA ARG A 37 26.97 -3.05 10.66
C ARG A 37 26.59 -2.22 11.87
N TYR A 38 25.31 -1.88 12.02
CA TYR A 38 24.85 -1.22 13.24
C TYR A 38 25.15 -2.05 14.49
N ALA A 39 25.00 -3.39 14.42
CA ALA A 39 25.34 -4.27 15.53
C ALA A 39 26.85 -4.42 15.78
N GLU A 40 27.67 -4.34 14.73
CA GLU A 40 29.13 -4.47 14.79
C GLU A 40 29.81 -3.20 15.31
N ASP A 41 29.46 -2.03 14.76
CA ASP A 41 30.19 -0.77 15.00
C ASP A 41 29.28 0.46 15.23
N GLY A 42 27.96 0.29 15.22
CA GLY A 42 27.00 1.37 15.41
C GLY A 42 26.72 2.21 14.15
N THR A 43 27.19 1.80 12.97
CA THR A 43 26.88 2.49 11.71
C THR A 43 25.38 2.47 11.42
N ASP A 44 24.76 3.65 11.39
CA ASP A 44 23.31 3.80 11.21
C ASP A 44 22.89 4.19 9.78
N ARG A 45 23.84 4.47 8.88
CA ARG A 45 23.58 4.90 7.49
C ARG A 45 24.62 4.42 6.49
N LYS A 46 24.18 4.05 5.28
CA LYS A 46 25.01 3.71 4.11
C LYS A 46 24.55 4.47 2.88
N ALA A 47 25.47 5.16 2.20
CA ALA A 47 25.20 5.78 0.91
C ALA A 47 24.98 4.72 -0.18
N ILE A 48 24.01 4.95 -1.06
CA ILE A 48 23.84 4.23 -2.32
C ILE A 48 24.61 5.02 -3.37
N LEU A 49 25.62 4.40 -3.99
CA LEU A 49 26.49 5.03 -4.98
C LEU A 49 26.25 4.42 -6.37
N VAL A 50 26.20 5.26 -7.40
CA VAL A 50 26.19 4.86 -8.83
C VAL A 50 27.29 5.64 -9.53
N GLY A 51 28.26 4.97 -10.14
CA GLY A 51 29.40 5.65 -10.78
C GLY A 51 30.27 6.48 -9.83
N GLY A 52 30.24 6.19 -8.52
CA GLY A 52 30.93 6.97 -7.49
C GLY A 52 30.12 8.15 -6.95
N GLU A 53 28.97 8.47 -7.55
CA GLU A 53 28.07 9.54 -7.10
C GLU A 53 26.99 9.01 -6.14
N LYS A 54 26.72 9.74 -5.06
CA LYS A 54 25.67 9.39 -4.11
C LYS A 54 24.30 9.69 -4.70
N VAL A 55 23.49 8.65 -4.90
CA VAL A 55 22.11 8.73 -5.41
C VAL A 55 21.04 8.42 -4.36
N GLY A 56 21.44 7.91 -3.19
CA GLY A 56 20.50 7.57 -2.13
C GLY A 56 21.18 7.14 -0.84
N GLU A 57 20.37 6.65 0.10
CA GLU A 57 20.83 6.19 1.42
C GLU A 57 19.92 5.09 1.95
N VAL A 58 20.54 4.12 2.64
CA VAL A 58 19.86 3.15 3.48
C VAL A 58 20.26 3.46 4.92
N GLY A 59 19.27 3.71 5.78
CA GLY A 59 19.51 4.06 7.18
C GLY A 59 18.57 3.34 8.14
N ILE A 60 19.01 3.23 9.39
CA ILE A 60 18.21 2.71 10.49
C ILE A 60 17.12 3.73 10.83
N SER A 61 15.88 3.25 10.84
CA SER A 61 14.73 4.06 11.30
C SER A 61 14.50 3.80 12.77
N TYR A 62 14.54 4.86 13.58
CA TYR A 62 14.23 4.80 15.00
C TYR A 62 12.76 5.12 15.23
N SER A 63 12.08 4.31 16.02
CA SER A 63 10.80 4.71 16.58
C SER A 63 11.02 5.91 17.51
N LYS A 64 10.07 6.83 17.52
CA LYS A 64 10.07 7.90 18.53
C LYS A 64 9.83 7.26 19.90
N ALA A 65 10.60 7.68 20.90
CA ALA A 65 10.33 7.32 22.28
C ALA A 65 8.90 7.76 22.63
N ALA A 66 8.10 6.83 23.13
CA ALA A 66 6.71 7.06 23.49
C ALA A 66 6.31 6.17 24.68
N PRO A 67 5.40 6.62 25.55
CA PRO A 67 4.83 5.76 26.57
C PRO A 67 4.03 4.63 25.93
N TYR A 68 4.01 3.46 26.57
CA TYR A 68 3.14 2.34 26.20
C TYR A 68 2.20 2.00 27.36
N ILE A 69 1.07 1.39 27.03
CA ILE A 69 0.07 0.93 28.00
C ILE A 69 0.29 -0.56 28.24
N TYR A 70 0.47 -0.95 29.51
CA TYR A 70 0.49 -2.36 29.90
C TYR A 70 -0.89 -2.99 29.68
N ALA A 71 -0.92 -4.21 29.13
CA ALA A 71 -2.17 -4.87 28.75
C ALA A 71 -3.10 -5.07 29.96
N GLU A 72 -2.54 -5.44 31.10
CA GLU A 72 -3.22 -5.63 32.38
C GLU A 72 -3.72 -4.32 33.01
N GLN A 73 -3.22 -3.17 32.57
CA GLN A 73 -3.61 -1.83 33.04
C GLN A 73 -4.51 -1.08 32.05
N MET A 74 -4.96 -1.73 30.96
CA MET A 74 -5.71 -1.06 29.89
C MET A 74 -6.95 -0.31 30.40
N THR A 75 -7.70 -0.90 31.33
CA THR A 75 -8.90 -0.26 31.91
C THR A 75 -8.53 1.02 32.66
N ALA A 76 -7.56 0.95 33.58
CA ALA A 76 -7.11 2.12 34.33
C ALA A 76 -6.53 3.21 33.42
N ALA A 77 -5.79 2.82 32.38
CA ALA A 77 -5.26 3.74 31.39
C ALA A 77 -6.37 4.44 30.61
N LEU A 78 -7.38 3.72 30.12
CA LEU A 78 -8.51 4.31 29.40
C LEU A 78 -9.31 5.27 30.29
N ASP A 79 -9.50 4.96 31.56
CA ASP A 79 -10.19 5.85 32.50
C ASP A 79 -9.43 7.16 32.70
N PHE A 80 -8.13 7.09 32.95
CA PHE A 80 -7.28 8.29 33.05
C PHE A 80 -7.27 9.08 31.74
N LEU A 81 -7.03 8.42 30.60
CA LEU A 81 -6.98 9.06 29.29
C LEU A 81 -8.32 9.73 28.94
N ARG A 82 -9.45 9.13 29.31
CA ARG A 82 -10.78 9.74 29.14
C ARG A 82 -10.94 10.99 30.00
N GLN A 83 -10.50 10.95 31.27
CA GLN A 83 -10.55 12.13 32.16
C GLN A 83 -9.76 13.31 31.62
N VAL A 84 -8.61 13.07 30.99
CA VAL A 84 -7.76 14.13 30.42
C VAL A 84 -8.09 14.48 28.96
N GLY A 85 -9.18 13.93 28.40
CA GLY A 85 -9.62 14.23 27.03
C GLY A 85 -8.73 13.64 25.93
N LEU A 86 -7.95 12.59 26.24
CA LEU A 86 -7.06 11.89 25.30
C LEU A 86 -7.69 10.59 24.74
N VAL A 87 -9.00 10.43 24.87
CA VAL A 87 -9.79 9.38 24.22
C VAL A 87 -10.75 10.01 23.23
N GLN A 88 -10.79 9.47 22.02
CA GLN A 88 -11.82 9.80 21.03
C GLN A 88 -12.87 8.68 21.01
N GLU A 89 -14.12 9.01 21.29
CA GLU A 89 -15.25 8.11 21.06
C GLU A 89 -15.68 8.23 19.59
N ALA A 90 -15.61 7.12 18.85
CA ALA A 90 -15.99 7.05 17.45
C ALA A 90 -16.72 5.73 17.17
N PRO A 91 -17.61 5.69 16.15
CA PRO A 91 -18.24 4.44 15.72
C PRO A 91 -17.21 3.34 15.42
N ALA A 92 -17.55 2.10 15.72
CA ALA A 92 -16.68 0.95 15.43
C ALA A 92 -16.38 0.85 13.92
N LYS A 93 -15.16 0.43 13.56
CA LYS A 93 -14.78 0.26 12.15
C LYS A 93 -15.73 -0.72 11.45
N GLY A 94 -16.35 -0.28 10.35
CA GLY A 94 -17.26 -1.09 9.55
C GLY A 94 -18.69 -1.18 10.09
N TRP A 95 -19.07 -0.32 11.06
CA TRP A 95 -20.44 -0.24 11.58
C TRP A 95 -21.50 -0.11 10.48
N GLU A 96 -21.15 0.53 9.36
CA GLU A 96 -22.03 0.76 8.21
C GLU A 96 -22.54 -0.54 7.59
N GLN A 97 -21.77 -1.64 7.71
CA GLN A 97 -22.13 -2.93 7.14
C GLN A 97 -23.34 -3.57 7.82
N SER A 98 -23.62 -3.17 9.06
CA SER A 98 -24.78 -3.62 9.83
C SER A 98 -26.09 -2.92 9.42
N PHE A 99 -26.03 -1.99 8.45
CA PHE A 99 -27.18 -1.23 7.97
C PHE A 99 -27.46 -1.49 6.49
N ASP A 100 -28.71 -1.29 6.09
CA ASP A 100 -29.17 -1.36 4.70
C ASP A 100 -30.15 -0.24 4.35
N LEU A 101 -30.42 -0.06 3.07
CA LEU A 101 -31.45 0.84 2.56
C LEU A 101 -32.68 0.04 2.16
N ILE A 102 -33.78 0.18 2.91
CA ILE A 102 -35.06 -0.47 2.62
C ILE A 102 -36.14 0.60 2.50
N GLY A 103 -36.84 0.64 1.36
CA GLY A 103 -37.93 1.59 1.13
C GLY A 103 -37.50 3.06 1.28
N GLY A 104 -36.24 3.39 0.97
CA GLY A 104 -35.69 4.74 1.12
C GLY A 104 -35.26 5.12 2.54
N LYS A 105 -35.35 4.21 3.52
CA LYS A 105 -34.93 4.43 4.90
C LYS A 105 -33.74 3.55 5.26
N VAL A 106 -32.86 4.07 6.13
CA VAL A 106 -31.73 3.29 6.65
C VAL A 106 -32.23 2.39 7.79
N VAL A 107 -31.93 1.09 7.69
CA VAL A 107 -32.42 0.06 8.60
C VAL A 107 -31.25 -0.70 9.22
N TYR A 108 -31.29 -0.90 10.53
CA TYR A 108 -30.36 -1.78 11.24
C TYR A 108 -30.74 -3.24 10.96
N LYS A 109 -29.90 -3.96 10.22
CA LYS A 109 -30.18 -5.31 9.70
C LYS A 109 -30.60 -6.31 10.77
N PRO A 110 -29.94 -6.38 11.95
CA PRO A 110 -30.25 -7.43 12.92
C PRO A 110 -31.65 -7.35 13.53
N THR A 111 -32.22 -6.15 13.69
CA THR A 111 -33.54 -5.96 14.32
C THR A 111 -34.61 -5.46 13.37
N GLY A 112 -34.23 -4.97 12.19
CA GLY A 112 -35.14 -4.31 11.26
C GLY A 112 -35.55 -2.89 11.69
N GLU A 113 -34.93 -2.33 12.73
CA GLU A 113 -35.24 -1.00 13.22
C GLU A 113 -34.80 0.08 12.22
N VAL A 114 -35.68 1.05 11.97
CA VAL A 114 -35.37 2.23 11.16
C VAL A 114 -34.57 3.22 11.99
N VAL A 115 -33.42 3.65 11.48
CA VAL A 115 -32.60 4.69 12.13
C VAL A 115 -32.72 6.02 11.41
N GLU A 116 -33.18 7.04 12.14
CA GLU A 116 -33.43 8.38 11.57
C GLU A 116 -32.18 9.26 11.51
N TRP A 117 -31.14 8.90 12.26
CA TRP A 117 -29.87 9.65 12.32
C TRP A 117 -28.92 9.34 11.16
N ALA A 118 -29.22 8.35 10.32
CA ALA A 118 -28.34 7.91 9.23
C ALA A 118 -28.91 8.23 7.84
N GLY A 119 -28.05 8.70 6.94
CA GLY A 119 -28.31 8.84 5.50
C GLY A 119 -27.63 7.74 4.68
N TRP A 120 -28.13 7.48 3.47
CA TRP A 120 -27.54 6.47 2.58
C TRP A 120 -26.82 7.11 1.39
N ASN A 121 -25.52 6.81 1.27
CA ASN A 121 -24.74 7.19 0.09
C ASN A 121 -24.83 6.07 -0.96
N PRO A 122 -25.41 6.31 -2.15
CA PRO A 122 -25.47 5.29 -3.19
C PRO A 122 -24.07 4.90 -3.67
N LYS A 123 -23.94 3.68 -4.21
CA LYS A 123 -22.70 3.25 -4.86
C LYS A 123 -22.39 4.21 -6.01
N ALA A 124 -21.25 4.88 -5.92
CA ALA A 124 -20.70 5.73 -6.98
C ALA A 124 -19.35 5.16 -7.43
N ALA A 125 -19.05 5.28 -8.72
CA ALA A 125 -17.74 4.96 -9.25
C ALA A 125 -16.71 5.94 -8.63
N LYS A 126 -15.81 5.43 -7.79
CA LYS A 126 -14.74 6.24 -7.17
C LYS A 126 -13.43 6.12 -7.93
N THR A 127 -13.07 4.90 -8.34
CA THR A 127 -11.79 4.59 -8.99
C THR A 127 -11.94 3.30 -9.81
N ALA A 128 -11.20 3.19 -10.91
CA ALA A 128 -10.95 1.91 -11.58
C ALA A 128 -9.64 1.31 -11.06
N ALA A 129 -9.61 -0.01 -10.86
CA ALA A 129 -8.39 -0.73 -10.50
C ALA A 129 -8.14 -1.83 -11.53
N VAL A 130 -6.91 -1.92 -12.03
CA VAL A 130 -6.51 -3.03 -12.90
C VAL A 130 -6.40 -4.29 -12.07
N ARG A 131 -7.14 -5.33 -12.45
CA ARG A 131 -7.06 -6.67 -11.87
C ARG A 131 -6.73 -7.65 -12.99
N GLY A 132 -5.81 -8.57 -12.76
CA GLY A 132 -5.24 -9.41 -13.83
C GLY A 132 -3.81 -9.00 -14.20
N CYS A 133 -3.38 -9.28 -15.44
CA CYS A 133 -2.01 -9.06 -15.94
C CYS A 133 -0.95 -9.86 -15.15
N LYS A 134 -1.03 -11.20 -15.19
CA LYS A 134 0.06 -12.02 -14.66
C LYS A 134 1.27 -11.91 -15.59
N PRO A 135 2.51 -11.84 -15.07
CA PRO A 135 3.70 -11.70 -15.90
C PRO A 135 3.76 -12.75 -17.02
N GLU A 136 3.55 -14.02 -16.71
CA GLU A 136 3.54 -15.13 -17.67
C GLU A 136 2.48 -14.96 -18.78
N ASP A 137 1.29 -14.47 -18.44
CA ASP A 137 0.21 -14.28 -19.40
C ASP A 137 0.50 -13.11 -20.34
N VAL A 138 1.04 -12.01 -19.80
CA VAL A 138 1.38 -10.81 -20.58
C VAL A 138 2.59 -11.07 -21.47
N MET A 139 3.65 -11.67 -20.93
CA MET A 139 4.87 -11.98 -21.71
C MET A 139 4.57 -12.95 -22.86
N ARG A 140 3.72 -13.96 -22.60
CA ARG A 140 3.23 -14.88 -23.64
C ARG A 140 2.44 -14.15 -24.72
N ALA A 141 1.55 -13.23 -24.35
CA ALA A 141 0.74 -12.47 -25.30
C ALA A 141 1.58 -11.52 -26.18
N PHE A 142 2.60 -10.90 -25.60
CA PHE A 142 3.51 -10.01 -26.34
C PHE A 142 4.47 -10.77 -27.27
N GLY A 143 4.92 -11.97 -26.90
CA GLY A 143 5.67 -12.86 -27.79
C GLY A 143 6.91 -12.20 -28.44
N PRO A 144 7.13 -12.35 -29.77
CA PRO A 144 8.29 -11.79 -30.48
C PRO A 144 8.35 -10.26 -30.48
N ARG A 145 7.23 -9.57 -30.20
CA ARG A 145 7.14 -8.10 -30.21
C ARG A 145 7.99 -7.46 -29.12
N LEU A 146 8.42 -8.22 -28.10
CA LEU A 146 9.33 -7.76 -27.05
C LEU A 146 10.79 -7.68 -27.52
N ALA A 147 11.20 -8.50 -28.49
CA ALA A 147 12.58 -8.51 -28.98
C ALA A 147 12.95 -7.25 -29.79
N SER A 148 11.93 -6.53 -30.29
CA SER A 148 12.08 -5.29 -31.04
C SER A 148 11.89 -4.03 -30.19
N VAL A 149 11.69 -4.16 -28.87
CA VAL A 149 11.37 -3.00 -28.03
C VAL A 149 12.40 -2.84 -26.92
N ASP A 150 13.11 -1.72 -26.96
CA ASP A 150 13.94 -1.25 -25.84
C ASP A 150 13.04 -0.96 -24.64
N ALA A 151 13.36 -1.56 -23.49
CA ALA A 151 12.60 -1.42 -22.26
C ALA A 151 12.50 0.04 -21.80
N ILE A 152 13.47 0.88 -22.19
CA ILE A 152 13.46 2.33 -21.91
C ILE A 152 12.52 3.07 -22.88
N ALA A 153 12.58 2.78 -24.19
CA ALA A 153 11.66 3.37 -25.18
C ALA A 153 10.18 3.07 -24.91
N LEU A 154 9.90 1.87 -24.36
CA LEU A 154 8.55 1.46 -23.95
C LEU A 154 8.05 2.19 -22.69
N LEU A 155 8.97 2.63 -21.82
CA LEU A 155 8.65 3.48 -20.65
C LEU A 155 8.27 4.90 -21.09
N ASP A 156 8.99 5.45 -22.07
CA ASP A 156 8.78 6.82 -22.57
C ASP A 156 7.60 6.94 -23.56
N GLY A 157 7.13 5.82 -24.11
CA GLY A 157 6.01 5.80 -25.06
C GLY A 157 6.42 6.19 -26.48
N GLU A 158 7.72 6.13 -26.78
CA GLU A 158 8.29 6.38 -28.11
C GLU A 158 8.54 5.05 -28.81
N VAL A 159 7.50 4.50 -29.44
CA VAL A 159 7.69 3.37 -30.37
C VAL A 159 6.78 3.61 -31.58
N GLU A 160 7.36 4.05 -32.69
CA GLU A 160 6.72 4.07 -34.02
C GLU A 160 6.41 2.67 -34.51
#